data_AF-A0A3D4EBZ7-F1
#
_entry.id   AF-A0A3D4EBZ7-F1
#
_cell.length_a   1.000
_cell.length_b   1.000
_cell.length_c   1.000
_cell.angle_alpha   90.00
_cell.angle_beta   90.00
_cell.angle_gamma   90.00
#
_symmetry.space_group_name_H-M   'P 1'
#
loop_
_entity.id
_entity.type
_entity.pdbx_description
1 polymer ?
#
loop_
_entity_poly.entity_id
_entity_poly.type
_entity_poly.pdbx_seq_one_letter_code
_entity_poly.pdbx_strand_id
1 'polypeptide(L)' 'MQHEILSEIPLLDKNGDLTEAGFAKKLLPVYRRADIKASPMRIKEW' A
#
# COMPACT_ATOMS: atom_id res chain seq x y z
N MET A 1 14.43 -9.07 -4.67
CA MET A 1 14.56 -8.65 -6.08
C MET A 1 13.56 -7.52 -6.28
N GLN A 2 13.97 -6.34 -6.75
CA GLN A 2 13.04 -5.23 -6.99
C GLN A 2 12.53 -5.30 -8.42
N HIS A 3 11.22 -5.16 -8.63
CA HIS A 3 10.61 -5.11 -9.96
C HIS A 3 9.59 -3.96 -10.04
N GLU A 4 9.27 -3.59 -11.28
CA GLU A 4 8.28 -2.55 -11.56
C GLU A 4 6.87 -3.14 -11.52
N ILE A 5 5.95 -2.47 -10.83
CA ILE A 5 4.52 -2.75 -10.81
C ILE A 5 3.88 -1.97 -11.95
N LEU A 6 3.09 -2.66 -12.79
CA LEU A 6 2.50 -2.09 -14.00
C LEU A 6 0.97 -2.05 -13.97
N SER A 7 0.36 -2.58 -12.91
CA SER A 7 -1.10 -2.75 -12.79
C SER A 7 -1.67 -1.93 -11.62
N GLU A 8 -2.87 -1.38 -11.80
CA GLU A 8 -3.64 -0.76 -10.72
C GLU A 8 -4.20 -1.85 -9.79
N ILE A 9 -3.55 -2.02 -8.64
CA ILE A 9 -3.94 -2.98 -7.60
C ILE A 9 -4.14 -2.24 -6.27
N PRO A 10 -4.93 -2.76 -5.32
CA PRO A 10 -4.92 -2.23 -3.95
C PRO A 10 -3.50 -2.25 -3.40
N LEU A 11 -3.09 -1.22 -2.67
CA LEU A 11 -1.76 -1.20 -2.03
C LEU A 11 -1.63 -2.29 -0.97
N LEU A 12 -2.70 -2.48 -0.20
CA LEU A 12 -2.74 -3.40 0.93
C LEU A 12 -3.76 -4.51 0.71
N ASP A 13 -3.43 -5.70 1.17
CA ASP A 13 -4.32 -6.85 1.20
C ASP A 13 -5.32 -6.75 2.37
N LYS A 14 -6.17 -7.77 2.51
CA LYS A 14 -7.17 -7.84 3.59
C LYS A 14 -6.59 -7.87 5.01
N ASN A 15 -5.30 -8.18 5.16
CA ASN A 15 -4.61 -8.25 6.45
C ASN A 15 -3.86 -6.93 6.75
N GLY A 16 -3.80 -6.02 5.77
CA GLY A 16 -3.05 -4.77 5.85
C GLY A 16 -1.58 -4.92 5.47
N ASP A 17 -1.22 -5.99 4.78
CA ASP A 17 0.13 -6.24 4.25
C ASP A 17 0.22 -5.81 2.78
N LEU A 18 1.44 -5.55 2.27
CA LEU A 18 1.62 -5.17 0.86
C LEU A 18 1.13 -6.27 -0.08
N THR A 19 0.32 -5.90 -1.08
CA THR A 19 -0.17 -6.84 -2.10
C THR A 19 0.94 -7.37 -2.99
N GLU A 20 1.89 -6.52 -3.36
CA GLU A 20 3.03 -6.86 -4.21
C GLU A 20 4.24 -6.01 -3.83
N ALA A 21 5.41 -6.63 -3.71
CA ALA A 21 6.65 -5.95 -3.34
C ALA A 21 7.38 -5.44 -4.59
N GLY A 22 7.36 -4.13 -4.82
CA GLY A 22 8.02 -3.52 -5.97
C GLY A 22 7.99 -2.00 -5.93
N PHE A 23 8.29 -1.37 -7.06
CA PHE A 23 8.16 0.08 -7.24
C PHE A 23 7.24 0.39 -8.42
N ALA A 24 6.58 1.55 -8.39
CA ALA A 24 5.78 2.03 -9.52
C ALA A 24 6.28 3.42 -9.94
N LYS A 25 6.41 3.66 -11.24
CA LYS A 25 6.72 5.00 -11.80
C LYS A 25 5.48 5.88 -11.97
N LYS A 26 4.30 5.30 -11.76
CA LYS A 26 2.99 5.94 -11.85
C LYS A 26 2.18 5.57 -10.60
N LEU A 27 1.14 6.34 -10.30
CA LEU A 27 0.24 6.08 -9.19
C LEU A 27 -0.67 4.88 -9.50
N LEU A 28 -0.13 3.66 -9.37
CA LEU A 28 -0.86 2.42 -9.65
C LEU A 28 -1.41 1.78 -8.37
N PRO A 29 -0.62 1.59 -7.28
CA PRO A 29 -1.17 1.02 -6.06
C PRO A 29 -2.18 1.98 -5.43
N VAL A 30 -3.43 1.54 -5.30
CA VAL A 30 -4.51 2.33 -4.73
C VAL A 30 -4.41 2.29 -3.21
N TYR A 31 -4.05 3.42 -2.61
CA TYR A 31 -3.97 3.59 -1.16
C TYR A 31 -5.35 3.79 -0.53
N ARG A 32 -5.64 3.03 0.54
CA ARG A 32 -6.83 3.22 1.38
C ARG A 32 -6.43 3.20 2.85
N ARG A 33 -6.76 4.26 3.58
CA ARG A 33 -6.39 4.41 5.00
C ARG A 33 -7.00 3.33 5.90
N ALA A 34 -8.17 2.83 5.54
CA ALA A 34 -8.90 1.79 6.27
C ALA A 34 -8.20 0.43 6.26
N ASP A 35 -7.37 0.16 5.25
CA ASP A 35 -6.66 -1.11 5.11
C ASP A 35 -5.36 -1.15 5.94
N ILE A 36 -4.95 -0.02 6.53
CA ILE A 36 -3.71 0.05 7.30
C ILE A 36 -3.90 -0.66 8.65
N LYS A 37 -2.93 -1.50 9.00
CA LYS A 37 -2.81 -2.17 10.31
C LYS A 37 -2.42 -1.21 11.44
N ALA A 38 -3.25 -0.20 11.67
CA ALA A 38 -3.11 0.76 12.75
C ALA A 38 -4.48 1.34 13.13
N SER A 39 -4.59 1.82 14.37
CA SER A 39 -5.78 2.55 14.82
C SER A 39 -6.13 3.68 13.84
N PRO A 40 -7.42 3.92 13.53
CA PRO A 40 -7.85 5.06 12.73
C PRO A 40 -7.40 6.41 13.30
N MET A 41 -7.30 6.51 14.63
CA MET A 41 -6.85 7.70 15.36
C MET A 41 -5.32 7.80 15.50
N ARG A 42 -4.57 6.86 14.91
CA ARG A 42 -3.10 6.91 14.94
C ARG A 42 -2.62 8.13 14.16
N ILE A 43 -2.16 9.14 14.88
CA ILE A 43 -1.37 10.25 14.34
C ILE A 43 0.08 9.77 14.27
N LYS A 44 0.73 9.95 13.12
CA LYS A 44 2.15 9.65 12.96
C LYS A 44 2.92 10.95 13.24
N GLU A 45 3.75 10.94 14.28
CA GLU A 45 4.64 12.04 14.65
C GLU A 45 6.01 11.74 14.03
N TRP A 46 6.36 12.46 12.96
CA TRP A 46 7.64 12.38 12.26
C TRP A 46 7.91 13.69 11.54
#